data_AF-A0A2S2Q8R2-F1
#
_entry.id   AF-A0A2S2Q8R2-F1
#
_cell.length_a   1.000
_cell.length_b   1.000
_cell.length_c   1.000
_cell.angle_alpha   90.00
_cell.angle_beta   90.00
_cell.angle_gamma   90.00
#
_symmetry.space_group_name_H-M   'P 1'
#
loop_
_entity.id
_entity.type
_entity.pdbx_description
1 polymer ?
#
loop_
_entity_poly.entity_id
_entity_poly.type
_entity_poly.pdbx_seq_one_letter_code
_entity_poly.pdbx_strand_id
1 'polypeptide(L)'
;MALAANRNTMTPLLALLQLILCITFSSSEAASTGSSSSKSTAVLRTSVMHPAFESAGKSAGLKIWRIENFEPVPYPVKDYGKFYTGDSYIVLNSKEDKSKNKKFTSDIYYWSGSSSSQDEVGAAAILSIQLDDALGGDPVQHKETQDHESQAFLALFTPSIRYL
;
A
#
# COMPACT_ATOMS: atom_id res chain seq x y z
N MET A 1 -59.05 -8.02 40.49
CA MET A 1 -58.45 -9.36 40.69
C MET A 1 -57.92 -9.79 39.34
N ALA A 2 -56.62 -9.65 39.06
CA ALA A 2 -55.57 -10.70 39.20
C ALA A 2 -55.89 -11.91 38.28
N LEU A 3 -55.05 -12.45 37.39
CA LEU A 3 -53.59 -12.57 37.21
C LEU A 3 -53.37 -12.99 35.71
N ALA A 4 -52.34 -12.53 34.99
CA ALA A 4 -51.08 -13.26 34.65
C ALA A 4 -51.23 -14.51 33.73
N ALA A 5 -50.34 -14.89 32.81
CA ALA A 5 -48.95 -14.51 32.52
C ALA A 5 -48.62 -14.94 31.07
N ASN A 6 -47.96 -14.10 30.28
CA ASN A 6 -47.22 -14.54 29.10
C ASN A 6 -45.74 -14.68 29.49
N ARG A 7 -45.24 -15.91 29.55
CA ARG A 7 -43.88 -16.23 29.99
C ARG A 7 -42.94 -16.20 28.78
N ASN A 8 -42.34 -15.05 28.52
CA ASN A 8 -41.18 -14.97 27.65
C ASN A 8 -39.92 -15.16 28.51
N THR A 9 -39.48 -16.40 28.68
CA THR A 9 -38.22 -16.72 29.35
C THR A 9 -37.07 -16.57 28.34
N MET A 10 -36.56 -15.34 28.20
CA MET A 10 -35.34 -15.07 27.45
C MET A 10 -34.16 -15.77 28.13
N THR A 11 -33.48 -16.62 27.37
CA THR A 11 -32.26 -17.31 27.78
C THR A 11 -31.09 -16.31 27.87
N PRO A 12 -30.23 -16.39 28.90
CA PRO A 12 -29.10 -15.46 29.09
C PRO A 12 -28.01 -15.58 28.01
N LEU A 13 -28.03 -16.63 27.19
CA LEU A 13 -27.06 -16.85 26.12
C LEU A 13 -27.28 -15.93 24.90
N LEU A 14 -28.54 -15.53 24.64
CA LEU A 14 -28.88 -14.65 23.51
C LEU A 14 -28.47 -13.19 23.79
N ALA A 15 -28.49 -12.77 25.06
CA ALA A 15 -28.02 -11.46 25.49
C ALA A 15 -26.50 -11.30 25.37
N LEU A 16 -25.73 -12.40 25.56
CA LEU A 16 -24.27 -12.37 25.43
C LEU A 16 -23.81 -12.26 23.97
N LEU A 17 -24.55 -12.86 23.04
CA LEU A 17 -24.27 -12.76 21.60
C LEU A 17 -24.62 -11.37 21.03
N GLN A 18 -25.65 -10.71 21.57
CA GLN A 18 -25.99 -9.32 21.21
C GLN A 18 -24.98 -8.30 21.77
N LEU A 19 -24.37 -8.56 22.94
CA LEU A 19 -23.35 -7.68 23.50
C LEU A 19 -22.05 -7.69 22.67
N ILE A 20 -21.70 -8.82 22.06
CA ILE A 20 -20.50 -8.95 21.21
C ILE A 20 -20.68 -8.21 19.87
N LEU A 21 -21.90 -8.16 19.32
CA LEU A 21 -22.18 -7.48 18.05
C LEU A 21 -22.24 -5.94 18.18
N CYS A 22 -22.56 -5.41 19.36
CA CYS A 22 -22.60 -3.96 19.59
C CYS A 22 -21.20 -3.32 19.69
N ILE A 23 -20.14 -4.09 19.99
CA ILE A 23 -18.78 -3.55 20.13
C ILE A 23 -18.12 -3.31 18.76
N THR A 24 -18.61 -3.94 17.69
CA THR A 24 -18.01 -3.81 16.34
C THR A 24 -18.72 -2.82 15.42
N PHE A 25 -19.80 -2.16 15.85
CA PHE A 25 -20.57 -1.21 15.02
C PHE A 25 -20.59 0.22 15.60
N SER A 26 -19.44 0.71 16.06
CA SER A 26 -19.29 2.14 16.32
C SER A 26 -18.13 2.67 15.48
N SER A 27 -18.48 3.12 14.27
CA SER A 27 -17.65 4.04 13.52
C SER A 27 -18.48 5.28 13.25
N SER A 28 -17.81 6.42 13.45
CA SER A 28 -18.16 7.76 13.00
C SER A 28 -19.12 8.58 13.87
N GLU A 29 -18.54 9.41 14.74
CA GLU A 29 -18.89 10.82 14.73
C GLU A 29 -17.65 11.69 14.99
N ALA A 30 -17.38 12.57 14.02
CA ALA A 30 -16.36 13.60 14.09
C ALA A 30 -16.88 14.80 14.87
N ALA A 31 -16.08 15.33 15.80
CA ALA A 31 -15.83 16.76 16.04
C ALA A 31 -15.24 16.99 17.44
N SER A 32 -14.06 17.62 17.54
CA SER A 32 -13.99 18.96 18.14
C SER A 32 -12.58 19.53 18.04
N THR A 33 -12.58 20.84 17.86
CA THR A 33 -11.47 21.78 17.79
C THR A 33 -10.67 21.82 19.10
N GLY A 34 -9.36 21.61 19.00
CA GLY A 34 -8.41 21.84 20.09
C GLY A 34 -7.06 22.26 19.52
N SER A 35 -6.79 23.57 19.52
CA SER A 35 -5.47 24.14 19.26
C SER A 35 -4.47 23.61 20.28
N SER A 36 -3.50 22.82 19.83
CA SER A 36 -2.21 22.70 20.51
C SER A 36 -1.14 22.42 19.46
N SER A 37 -0.22 23.38 19.36
CA SER A 37 0.98 23.31 18.53
C SER A 37 1.85 22.15 19.01
N SER A 38 1.64 20.98 18.40
CA SER A 38 2.57 19.87 18.52
C SER A 38 3.73 20.19 17.61
N LYS A 39 4.85 20.59 18.21
CA LYS A 39 6.14 20.73 17.54
C LYS A 39 6.39 19.46 16.74
N SER A 40 6.29 19.55 15.41
CA SER A 40 6.88 18.56 14.51
C SER A 40 8.37 18.57 14.81
N THR A 41 8.80 17.63 15.64
CA THR A 41 10.19 17.24 15.72
C THR A 41 10.56 16.77 14.32
N ALA A 42 11.17 17.64 13.54
CA ALA A 42 11.86 17.27 12.31
C ALA A 42 12.98 16.32 12.73
N VAL A 43 12.67 15.03 12.83
CA VAL A 43 13.68 13.99 12.81
C VAL A 43 14.38 14.22 11.48
N LEU A 44 15.63 14.66 11.53
CA LEU A 44 16.53 14.65 10.38
C LEU A 44 16.61 13.18 9.94
N ARG A 45 15.67 12.77 9.08
CA ARG A 45 15.71 11.50 8.38
C ARG A 45 16.87 11.62 7.41
N THR A 46 18.05 11.18 7.83
CA THR A 46 19.08 10.83 6.88
C THR A 46 18.50 9.65 6.10
N SER A 47 17.87 9.95 4.95
CA SER A 47 17.34 8.92 4.06
C SER A 47 18.53 8.15 3.51
N VAL A 48 18.85 7.03 4.16
CA VAL A 48 19.80 6.07 3.62
C VAL A 48 19.05 5.31 2.54
N MET A 49 19.16 5.81 1.31
CA MET A 49 18.59 5.18 0.13
C MET A 49 19.23 3.80 -0.05
N HIS A 50 18.40 2.76 -0.17
CA HIS A 50 18.90 1.42 -0.49
C HIS A 50 19.67 1.45 -1.83
N PRO A 51 20.85 0.81 -1.95
CA PRO A 51 21.68 0.89 -3.16
C PRO A 51 20.96 0.50 -4.46
N ALA A 52 20.03 -0.47 -4.39
CA ALA A 52 19.25 -0.88 -5.55
C ALA A 52 18.37 0.25 -6.13
N PHE A 53 18.02 1.24 -5.31
CA PHE A 53 17.23 2.40 -5.72
C PHE A 53 18.08 3.55 -6.23
N GLU A 54 19.42 3.48 -6.25
CA GLU A 54 20.27 4.61 -6.64
C GLU A 54 19.86 5.27 -7.97
N SER A 55 19.32 4.49 -8.90
CA SER A 55 18.90 5.01 -10.21
C SER A 55 17.47 5.61 -10.22
N ALA A 56 16.66 5.42 -9.17
CA ALA A 56 15.28 5.87 -9.08
C ALA A 56 15.14 7.40 -9.22
N GLY A 57 14.10 7.85 -9.94
CA GLY A 57 13.79 9.28 -10.10
C GLY A 57 14.82 10.12 -10.86
N LYS A 58 15.91 9.53 -11.38
CA LYS A 58 16.96 10.24 -12.15
C LYS A 58 16.62 10.46 -13.63
N SER A 59 15.68 9.68 -14.17
CA SER A 59 15.25 9.77 -15.56
C SER A 59 13.79 9.35 -15.67
N ALA A 60 13.09 9.85 -16.70
CA ALA A 60 11.76 9.36 -17.05
C ALA A 60 11.82 7.88 -17.45
N GLY A 61 10.73 7.15 -17.20
CA GLY A 61 10.57 5.75 -17.55
C GLY A 61 10.16 4.86 -16.38
N LEU A 62 10.08 3.56 -16.68
CA LEU A 62 9.65 2.52 -15.74
C LEU A 62 10.86 1.82 -15.13
N LYS A 63 10.83 1.62 -13.80
CA LYS A 63 11.82 0.81 -13.07
C LYS A 63 11.09 -0.20 -12.21
N ILE A 64 11.55 -1.46 -12.24
CA ILE A 64 10.92 -2.54 -11.49
C ILE A 64 11.98 -3.22 -10.64
N TRP A 65 11.63 -3.52 -9.39
CA TRP A 65 12.39 -4.37 -8.49
C TRP A 65 11.50 -5.51 -8.04
N ARG A 66 12.06 -6.72 -8.01
CA ARG A 66 11.45 -7.88 -7.38
C ARG A 66 11.97 -7.99 -5.96
N ILE A 67 11.11 -8.39 -5.03
CA ILE A 67 11.53 -8.65 -3.67
C ILE A 67 12.14 -10.04 -3.59
N GLU A 68 13.39 -10.12 -3.12
CA GLU A 68 14.08 -11.39 -2.89
C GLU A 68 14.80 -11.29 -1.54
N ASN A 69 14.47 -12.18 -0.60
CA ASN A 69 15.09 -12.22 0.74
C ASN A 69 15.09 -10.85 1.46
N PHE A 70 13.93 -10.18 1.50
CA PHE A 70 13.76 -8.82 2.06
C PHE A 70 14.46 -7.68 1.32
N GLU A 71 15.09 -7.94 0.17
CA GLU A 71 15.82 -6.95 -0.60
C GLU A 71 15.13 -6.62 -1.94
N PRO A 72 15.16 -5.35 -2.39
CA PRO A 72 14.70 -4.99 -3.73
C PRO A 72 15.80 -5.31 -4.75
N VAL A 73 15.57 -6.30 -5.60
CA VAL A 73 16.49 -6.71 -6.68
C VAL A 73 16.02 -6.15 -8.01
N PRO A 74 16.86 -5.42 -8.78
CA PRO A 74 16.46 -4.90 -10.09
C PRO A 74 15.93 -5.99 -11.01
N TYR A 75 14.72 -5.81 -11.51
CA TYR A 75 14.07 -6.79 -12.37
C TYR A 75 14.54 -6.61 -13.83
N PRO A 76 14.84 -7.69 -14.58
CA PRO A 76 15.35 -7.56 -15.94
C PRO A 76 14.35 -6.84 -16.86
N VAL A 77 14.83 -5.84 -17.61
CA VAL A 77 14.00 -5.02 -18.51
C VAL A 77 13.24 -5.88 -19.54
N LYS A 78 13.87 -6.98 -20.01
CA LYS A 78 13.26 -7.94 -20.94
C LYS A 78 12.04 -8.69 -20.37
N ASP A 79 11.89 -8.67 -19.05
CA ASP A 79 10.84 -9.37 -18.30
C ASP A 79 9.79 -8.41 -17.73
N TYR A 80 9.89 -7.11 -18.02
CA TYR A 80 8.85 -6.15 -17.64
C TYR A 80 7.47 -6.57 -18.18
N GLY A 81 6.46 -6.47 -17.30
CA GLY A 81 5.12 -6.95 -17.57
C GLY A 81 4.94 -8.45 -17.32
N LYS A 82 5.97 -9.19 -16.90
CA LYS A 82 5.84 -10.57 -16.41
C LYS A 82 5.99 -10.57 -14.90
N PHE A 83 5.00 -11.07 -14.18
CA PHE A 83 5.00 -11.10 -12.72
C PHE A 83 4.81 -12.54 -12.24
N TYR A 84 5.74 -13.03 -11.43
CA TYR A 84 5.57 -14.34 -10.77
C TYR A 84 4.49 -14.23 -9.69
N THR A 85 3.52 -15.14 -9.73
CA THR A 85 2.41 -15.21 -8.78
C THR A 85 2.84 -15.44 -7.33
N GLY A 86 4.02 -16.04 -7.13
CA GLY A 86 4.64 -16.30 -5.85
C GLY A 86 5.49 -15.17 -5.28
N ASP A 87 5.60 -14.03 -5.96
CA ASP A 87 6.55 -12.98 -5.59
C ASP A 87 5.86 -11.61 -5.41
N SER A 88 6.57 -10.65 -4.82
CA SER A 88 6.15 -9.25 -4.72
C SER A 88 7.12 -8.30 -5.43
N TYR A 89 6.62 -7.15 -5.88
CA TYR A 89 7.35 -6.22 -6.73
C TYR A 89 7.12 -4.77 -6.33
N ILE A 90 8.09 -3.92 -6.62
CA ILE A 90 7.97 -2.46 -6.60
C ILE A 90 8.16 -1.96 -8.02
N VAL A 91 7.24 -1.13 -8.50
CA VAL A 91 7.25 -0.52 -9.82
C VAL A 91 7.22 0.99 -9.65
N LEU A 92 8.27 1.67 -10.13
CA LEU A 92 8.36 3.12 -10.17
C LEU A 92 8.11 3.59 -11.61
N ASN A 93 7.14 4.47 -11.80
CA ASN A 93 6.90 5.16 -13.05
C ASN A 93 7.22 6.65 -12.90
N SER A 94 8.30 7.11 -13.54
CA SER A 94 8.70 8.53 -13.53
C SER A 94 8.36 9.20 -14.85
N LYS A 95 7.68 10.34 -14.80
CA LYS A 95 7.32 11.18 -15.95
C LYS A 95 7.99 12.54 -15.81
N GLU A 96 8.49 13.07 -16.93
CA GLU A 96 9.06 14.42 -16.94
C GLU A 96 7.95 15.47 -16.85
N ASP A 97 8.02 16.34 -15.85
CA ASP A 97 7.12 17.49 -15.75
C ASP A 97 7.74 18.68 -16.50
N LYS A 98 7.27 18.87 -17.73
CA LYS A 98 7.68 19.98 -18.59
C LYS A 98 7.34 21.36 -18.00
N SER A 99 6.42 21.43 -17.05
CA SER A 99 5.99 22.67 -16.40
C SER A 99 6.83 23.06 -15.18
N LYS A 100 7.58 22.12 -14.59
CA LYS A 100 8.31 22.31 -13.34
C LYS A 100 9.82 22.13 -13.48
N ASN A 101 10.49 22.96 -14.30
CA ASN A 101 11.97 23.02 -14.37
C ASN A 101 12.68 21.64 -14.42
N LYS A 102 12.18 20.68 -15.23
CA LYS A 102 12.72 19.31 -15.34
C LYS A 102 12.61 18.46 -14.06
N LYS A 103 11.65 18.75 -13.18
CA LYS A 103 11.29 17.86 -12.06
C LYS A 103 10.50 16.66 -12.60
N PHE A 104 10.67 15.49 -12.00
CA PHE A 104 9.89 14.31 -12.33
C PHE A 104 8.67 14.21 -11.41
N THR A 105 7.50 13.89 -11.96
CA THR A 105 6.40 13.32 -11.18
C THR A 105 6.54 11.80 -11.21
N SER A 106 6.29 11.14 -10.08
CA SER A 106 6.43 9.69 -10.00
C SER A 106 5.26 9.04 -9.31
N ASP A 107 4.93 7.84 -9.76
CA ASP A 107 4.00 6.93 -9.10
C ASP A 107 4.81 5.69 -8.67
N ILE A 108 4.63 5.24 -7.42
CA ILE A 108 5.19 4.01 -6.88
C ILE A 108 4.03 3.02 -6.71
N TYR A 109 4.14 1.87 -7.36
CA TYR A 109 3.21 0.76 -7.19
C TYR A 109 3.93 -0.36 -6.47
N TYR A 110 3.34 -0.92 -5.43
CA TYR A 110 3.83 -2.16 -4.81
C TYR A 110 2.79 -3.25 -5.07
N TRP A 111 3.19 -4.23 -5.88
CA TRP A 111 2.34 -5.30 -6.38
C TRP A 111 2.63 -6.59 -5.63
N SER A 112 1.58 -7.28 -5.19
CA SER A 112 1.68 -8.59 -4.53
C SER A 112 0.99 -9.69 -5.34
N GLY A 113 1.72 -10.77 -5.61
CA GLY A 113 1.18 -11.97 -6.24
C GLY A 113 0.22 -12.74 -5.33
N SER A 114 -0.69 -13.49 -5.91
CA SER A 114 -1.71 -14.26 -5.18
C SER A 114 -1.14 -15.33 -4.24
N SER A 115 0.09 -15.76 -4.50
CA SER A 115 0.80 -16.79 -3.73
C SER A 115 2.10 -16.26 -3.10
N SER A 116 2.29 -14.94 -3.07
CA SER A 116 3.46 -14.32 -2.44
C SER A 116 3.42 -14.50 -0.93
N SER A 117 4.61 -14.70 -0.37
CA SER A 117 4.80 -14.88 1.06
C SER A 117 4.51 -13.58 1.83
N GLN A 118 4.12 -13.70 3.10
CA GLN A 118 3.76 -12.53 3.92
C GLN A 118 4.96 -11.58 4.12
N ASP A 119 6.15 -12.14 4.23
CA ASP A 119 7.39 -11.39 4.35
C ASP A 119 7.72 -10.58 3.10
N GLU A 120 7.53 -11.13 1.90
CA GLU A 120 7.73 -10.39 0.65
C GLU A 120 6.72 -9.25 0.49
N VAL A 121 5.44 -9.51 0.78
CA VAL A 121 4.39 -8.48 0.72
C VAL A 121 4.69 -7.35 1.71
N GLY A 122 5.12 -7.69 2.92
CA GLY A 122 5.52 -6.73 3.95
C GLY A 122 6.76 -5.94 3.55
N ALA A 123 7.78 -6.61 3.01
CA ALA A 123 9.00 -5.99 2.52
C ALA A 123 8.72 -5.01 1.37
N ALA A 124 7.89 -5.38 0.39
CA ALA A 124 7.51 -4.50 -0.71
C ALA A 124 6.88 -3.19 -0.21
N ALA A 125 5.98 -3.27 0.77
CA ALA A 125 5.31 -2.10 1.36
C ALA A 125 6.27 -1.21 2.18
N ILE A 126 7.21 -1.80 2.93
CA ILE A 126 8.20 -1.02 3.70
C ILE A 126 9.20 -0.35 2.76
N LEU A 127 9.70 -1.10 1.78
CA LEU A 127 10.68 -0.61 0.80
C LEU A 127 10.08 0.45 -0.13
N SER A 128 8.77 0.40 -0.43
CA SER A 128 8.10 1.48 -1.19
C SER A 128 8.07 2.79 -0.42
N ILE A 129 7.88 2.75 0.91
CA ILE A 129 7.95 3.93 1.78
C ILE A 129 9.38 4.49 1.81
N GLN A 130 10.39 3.63 1.90
CA GLN A 130 11.78 4.07 1.86
C GLN A 130 12.14 4.72 0.51
N LEU A 131 11.64 4.15 -0.59
CA LEU A 131 11.79 4.71 -1.92
C LEU A 131 11.12 6.09 -2.03
N ASP A 132 9.90 6.23 -1.50
CA ASP A 132 9.16 7.50 -1.44
C ASP A 132 9.93 8.57 -0.65
N ASP A 133 10.37 8.24 0.58
CA ASP A 133 11.19 9.11 1.41
C ASP A 133 12.50 9.53 0.69
N ALA A 134 13.15 8.61 -0.04
CA ALA A 134 14.35 8.90 -0.82
C ALA A 134 14.10 9.80 -2.05
N LEU A 135 12.86 9.83 -2.55
CA LEU A 135 12.41 10.70 -3.63
C LEU A 135 11.77 12.00 -3.10
N GLY A 136 11.91 12.28 -1.80
CA GLY A 136 11.45 13.52 -1.17
C GLY A 136 9.98 13.52 -0.75
N GLY A 137 9.31 12.38 -0.71
CA GLY A 137 7.90 12.27 -0.35
C GLY A 137 6.93 12.82 -1.40
N ASP A 138 7.41 13.09 -2.61
CA ASP A 138 6.61 13.57 -3.73
C ASP A 138 5.82 12.46 -4.47
N PRO A 139 6.34 11.22 -4.62
CA PRO A 139 5.62 10.16 -5.31
C PRO A 139 4.25 9.80 -4.70
N VAL A 140 3.30 9.41 -5.56
CA VAL A 140 2.03 8.80 -5.12
C VAL A 140 2.22 7.29 -5.00
N GLN A 141 1.88 6.71 -3.85
CA GLN A 141 1.96 5.27 -3.60
C GLN A 141 0.63 4.58 -3.90
N HIS A 142 0.70 3.43 -4.59
CA HIS A 142 -0.44 2.61 -5.01
C HIS A 142 -0.22 1.16 -4.59
N LYS A 143 -1.18 0.58 -3.88
CA LYS A 143 -1.18 -0.86 -3.59
C LYS A 143 -1.83 -1.60 -4.75
N GLU A 144 -1.12 -2.56 -5.31
CA GLU A 144 -1.64 -3.40 -6.39
C GLU A 144 -1.65 -4.86 -5.93
N THR A 145 -2.68 -5.60 -6.30
CA THR A 145 -2.81 -7.02 -5.97
C THR A 145 -3.21 -7.75 -7.23
N GLN A 146 -2.61 -8.92 -7.45
CA GLN A 146 -2.94 -9.77 -8.60
C GLN A 146 -4.45 -9.91 -8.79
N ASP A 147 -4.89 -9.80 -10.04
CA ASP A 147 -6.30 -9.86 -10.48
C ASP A 147 -7.18 -8.67 -10.01
N HIS A 148 -6.60 -7.69 -9.32
CA HIS A 148 -7.27 -6.50 -8.79
C HIS A 148 -6.48 -5.22 -9.07
N GLU A 149 -5.61 -5.25 -10.08
CA GLU A 149 -4.78 -4.10 -10.43
C GLU A 149 -5.62 -2.92 -10.93
N SER A 150 -5.18 -1.73 -10.55
CA SER A 150 -5.74 -0.49 -11.07
C SER A 150 -5.54 -0.39 -12.59
N GLN A 151 -6.47 0.29 -13.26
CA GLN A 151 -6.33 0.59 -14.69
C GLN A 151 -5.07 1.44 -14.97
N ALA A 152 -4.66 2.27 -14.00
CA ALA A 152 -3.44 3.07 -14.09
C ALA A 152 -2.18 2.19 -14.13
N PHE A 153 -2.11 1.15 -13.30
CA PHE A 153 -1.02 0.19 -13.29
C PHE A 153 -1.00 -0.66 -14.57
N LEU A 154 -2.14 -1.19 -15.00
CA LEU A 154 -2.24 -2.00 -16.21
C LEU A 154 -1.81 -1.21 -17.46
N ALA A 155 -2.14 0.08 -17.53
CA ALA A 155 -1.76 0.95 -18.62
C ALA A 155 -0.24 1.19 -18.74
N LEU A 156 0.57 0.82 -17.74
CA LEU A 156 2.03 0.89 -17.81
C LEU A 156 2.64 -0.17 -18.74
N PHE A 157 1.88 -1.23 -19.07
CA PHE A 157 2.37 -2.38 -19.81
C PHE A 157 1.56 -2.59 -21.09
N THR A 158 2.25 -2.72 -22.23
CA THR A 158 1.62 -2.97 -23.53
C THR A 158 2.22 -4.24 -24.15
N PRO A 159 1.42 -5.23 -24.61
CA PRO A 159 -0.04 -5.22 -24.72
C PRO A 159 -0.82 -5.45 -23.41
N SER A 160 -0.24 -6.13 -22.42
CA SER A 160 -0.79 -6.30 -21.06
C SER A 160 0.27 -6.98 -20.17
N ILE A 161 0.00 -7.11 -18.87
CA ILE A 161 0.78 -7.95 -17.96
C ILE A 161 0.49 -9.44 -18.19
N ARG A 162 1.42 -10.30 -17.75
CA ARG A 162 1.30 -11.76 -17.72
C ARG A 162 1.74 -12.30 -16.38
N TYR A 163 0.96 -13.21 -15.82
CA TYR A 163 1.35 -13.96 -14.63
C TYR A 163 2.14 -15.19 -15.02
N LEU A 164 3.18 -15.48 -14.23
CA LEU A 164 4.07 -16.64 -14.36
C LEU A 164 3.97 -17.55 -13.13
#